data_AF-A0A2E7PPL5-F1
#
_entry.id   AF-A0A2E7PPL5-F1
#
_cell.length_a   1.000
_cell.length_b   1.000
_cell.length_c   1.000
_cell.angle_alpha   90.00
_cell.angle_beta   90.00
_cell.angle_gamma   90.00
#
_symmetry.space_group_name_H-M   'P 1'
#
loop_
_entity.id
_entity.type
_entity.pdbx_description
1 polymer ?
#
loop_
_entity_poly.entity_id
_entity_poly.type
_entity_poly.pdbx_seq_one_letter_code
_entity_poly.pdbx_strand_id
1 'polypeptide(L)'
;MAASLAIALGQAAWAAKPNIVFILADDMGYGDVQALNPRSKIPTPHLNRLAKEGMTFTDAHSPSAVCTPTRYAALTGRYCWRSKLKRGVLNGYGAPLLEPNRETVAGMLRKNGYHTSVVGKWHLGLGYQKDADGEIDYARPITDGPNQHGFDYSFIIPASLDFPPYIYIKDGTITELPTVKQPAVRFPGYLRSGPRQPGLTMDDCLDDLTKEAGRVIRDRAKRKQPFFLYFPLTAPHK
;
A
#
# COMPACT_ATOMS: atom_id res chain seq x y z
N MET A 1 -52.01 39.21 13.16
CA MET A 1 -50.98 38.34 13.77
C MET A 1 -50.58 37.31 12.72
N ALA A 2 -49.38 37.40 12.17
CA ALA A 2 -48.87 36.43 11.20
C ALA A 2 -48.03 35.39 11.94
N ALA A 3 -48.49 34.13 11.97
CA ALA A 3 -47.72 33.02 12.51
C ALA A 3 -46.64 32.63 11.51
N SER A 4 -45.38 32.87 11.86
CA SER A 4 -44.23 32.39 11.08
C SER A 4 -44.00 30.93 11.40
N LEU A 5 -44.28 30.06 10.42
CA LEU A 5 -43.96 28.64 10.48
C LEU A 5 -42.46 28.47 10.25
N ALA A 6 -41.69 28.30 11.31
CA ALA A 6 -40.27 27.96 11.20
C ALA A 6 -40.14 26.50 10.75
N ILE A 7 -39.82 26.27 9.48
CA ILE A 7 -39.41 24.97 8.98
C ILE A 7 -38.02 24.69 9.56
N ALA A 8 -37.98 23.83 10.58
CA ALA A 8 -36.72 23.24 11.03
C ALA A 8 -36.19 22.36 9.90
N LEU A 9 -35.27 22.91 9.10
CA LEU A 9 -34.40 22.13 8.24
C LEU A 9 -33.60 21.22 9.17
N GLY A 10 -34.08 19.98 9.33
CA GLY A 10 -33.32 18.93 9.99
C GLY A 10 -31.98 18.86 9.27
N GLN A 11 -30.93 19.33 9.93
CA GLN A 11 -29.57 18.99 9.53
C GLN A 11 -29.55 17.47 9.60
N ALA A 12 -29.62 16.80 8.44
CA ALA A 12 -29.16 15.44 8.35
C ALA A 12 -27.75 15.48 8.91
N ALA A 13 -27.59 15.02 10.16
CA ALA A 13 -26.30 14.93 10.80
C ALA A 13 -25.46 14.19 9.79
N TRP A 14 -24.50 14.89 9.17
CA TRP A 14 -23.55 14.26 8.26
C TRP A 14 -23.03 13.05 9.03
N ALA A 15 -23.43 11.85 8.60
CA ALA A 15 -23.02 10.64 9.26
C ALA A 15 -21.51 10.72 9.41
N ALA A 16 -21.00 10.47 10.61
CA ALA A 16 -19.58 10.59 10.89
C ALA A 16 -18.82 9.83 9.79
N LYS A 17 -17.91 10.53 9.10
CA LYS A 17 -17.14 9.96 7.99
C LYS A 17 -16.51 8.63 8.47
N PRO A 18 -16.68 7.52 7.75
CA PRO A 18 -16.18 6.22 8.20
C PRO A 18 -14.67 6.19 8.19
N ASN A 19 -14.08 5.27 8.96
CA ASN A 19 -12.68 4.90 8.76
C ASN A 19 -12.60 3.91 7.60
N ILE A 20 -11.59 4.06 6.74
CA ILE A 20 -11.40 3.24 5.55
C ILE A 20 -10.11 2.44 5.71
N VAL A 21 -10.20 1.12 5.67
CA VAL A 21 -9.04 0.21 5.61
C VAL A 21 -9.12 -0.55 4.29
N PHE A 22 -8.18 -0.29 3.40
CA PHE A 22 -8.09 -0.94 2.09
C PHE A 22 -6.91 -1.91 2.07
N ILE A 23 -7.21 -3.20 2.15
CA ILE A 23 -6.22 -4.29 2.12
C ILE A 23 -6.11 -4.79 0.68
N LEU A 24 -4.90 -4.76 0.12
CA LEU A 24 -4.60 -5.27 -1.22
C LEU A 24 -3.60 -6.42 -1.10
N ALA A 25 -4.07 -7.65 -1.29
CA ALA A 25 -3.19 -8.83 -1.36
C ALA A 25 -2.32 -8.82 -2.63
N ASP A 26 -1.23 -9.57 -2.60
CA ASP A 26 -0.23 -9.60 -3.67
C ASP A 26 -0.10 -11.02 -4.21
N ASP A 27 -0.53 -11.25 -5.46
CA ASP A 27 -0.60 -12.57 -6.12
C ASP A 27 -1.64 -13.56 -5.54
N MET A 28 -2.67 -13.06 -4.84
CA MET A 28 -3.79 -13.89 -4.38
C MET A 28 -4.78 -14.16 -5.52
N GLY A 29 -5.04 -15.43 -5.80
CA GLY A 29 -6.03 -15.89 -6.78
C GLY A 29 -7.45 -15.96 -6.20
N TYR A 30 -8.44 -15.90 -7.09
CA TYR A 30 -9.86 -16.00 -6.74
C TYR A 30 -10.19 -17.23 -5.88
N GLY A 31 -9.55 -18.37 -6.19
CA GLY A 31 -9.79 -19.65 -5.53
C GLY A 31 -8.98 -19.89 -4.25
N ASP A 32 -8.18 -18.92 -3.79
CA ASP A 32 -7.34 -19.11 -2.60
C ASP A 32 -8.16 -18.94 -1.30
N VAL A 33 -9.24 -18.18 -1.33
CA VAL A 33 -10.12 -17.95 -0.18
C VAL A 33 -11.16 -19.07 -0.10
N GLN A 34 -11.25 -19.76 1.05
CA GLN A 34 -12.17 -20.90 1.23
C GLN A 34 -13.64 -20.53 1.02
N ALA A 35 -14.04 -19.30 1.36
CA ALA A 35 -15.39 -18.80 1.10
C ALA A 35 -15.76 -18.75 -0.40
N LEU A 36 -14.77 -18.65 -1.29
CA LEU A 36 -14.95 -18.64 -2.75
C LEU A 36 -14.64 -20.00 -3.40
N ASN A 37 -13.87 -20.84 -2.71
CA ASN A 37 -13.49 -22.18 -3.16
C ASN A 37 -13.44 -23.14 -1.97
N PRO A 38 -14.47 -23.97 -1.75
CA PRO A 38 -14.48 -24.96 -0.67
C PRO A 38 -13.33 -25.98 -0.70
N ARG A 39 -12.65 -26.11 -1.85
CA ARG A 39 -11.47 -26.98 -2.03
C ARG A 39 -10.13 -26.26 -1.83
N SER A 40 -10.13 -24.99 -1.39
CA SER A 40 -8.88 -24.28 -1.08
C SER A 40 -8.10 -25.03 0.00
N LYS A 41 -6.80 -25.21 -0.25
CA LYS A 41 -5.89 -25.97 0.64
C LYS A 41 -5.40 -25.15 1.83
N ILE A 42 -5.56 -23.83 1.80
CA ILE A 42 -5.08 -22.92 2.83
C ILE A 42 -6.28 -22.52 3.70
N PRO A 43 -6.24 -22.77 5.02
CA PRO A 43 -7.26 -22.27 5.92
C PRO A 43 -7.30 -20.74 5.93
N THR A 44 -8.46 -20.15 5.66
CA THR A 44 -8.67 -18.69 5.66
C THR A 44 -9.77 -18.26 6.64
N PRO A 45 -9.74 -18.67 7.93
CA PRO A 45 -10.86 -18.49 8.84
C PRO A 45 -11.30 -17.02 9.01
N HIS A 46 -10.35 -16.09 9.03
CA HIS A 46 -10.66 -14.66 9.15
C HIS A 46 -11.28 -14.07 7.87
N LEU A 47 -10.83 -14.49 6.68
CA LEU A 47 -11.46 -14.07 5.42
C LEU A 47 -12.84 -14.71 5.26
N ASN A 48 -13.02 -15.96 5.71
CA ASN A 48 -14.32 -16.63 5.71
C ASN A 48 -15.32 -15.87 6.60
N ARG A 49 -14.87 -15.42 7.78
CA ARG A 49 -15.67 -14.56 8.65
C ARG A 49 -16.01 -13.23 7.99
N LEU A 50 -15.02 -12.57 7.36
CA LEU A 50 -15.25 -11.30 6.66
C LEU A 50 -16.26 -11.44 5.51
N ALA A 51 -16.18 -12.53 4.74
CA ALA A 51 -17.15 -12.83 3.67
C ALA A 51 -18.56 -13.06 4.22
N LYS A 52 -18.70 -13.69 5.39
CA LYS A 52 -19.97 -13.95 6.07
C LYS A 52 -20.59 -12.69 6.69
N GLU A 53 -19.76 -11.80 7.24
CA GLU A 53 -20.19 -10.59 7.96
C GLU A 53 -20.32 -9.37 7.02
N GLY A 54 -19.87 -9.49 5.77
CA GLY A 54 -19.82 -8.40 4.82
C GLY A 54 -20.46 -8.75 3.48
N MET A 55 -19.91 -8.13 2.43
CA MET A 55 -20.33 -8.33 1.05
C MET A 55 -19.19 -8.95 0.25
N THR A 56 -19.53 -9.94 -0.57
CA THR A 56 -18.57 -10.65 -1.43
C THR A 56 -18.93 -10.39 -2.88
N PHE A 57 -17.96 -9.95 -3.68
CA PHE A 57 -18.11 -9.80 -5.12
C PHE A 57 -17.55 -11.05 -5.81
N THR A 58 -18.38 -11.74 -6.59
CA THR A 58 -17.97 -12.90 -7.38
C THR A 58 -17.43 -12.52 -8.76
N ASP A 59 -17.67 -11.28 -9.19
CA ASP A 59 -17.21 -10.72 -10.45
C ASP A 59 -16.55 -9.36 -10.20
N ALA A 60 -15.27 -9.40 -9.79
CA ALA A 60 -14.44 -8.23 -9.54
C ALA A 60 -13.09 -8.43 -10.22
N HIS A 61 -12.64 -7.42 -10.98
CA HIS A 61 -11.45 -7.53 -11.81
C HIS A 61 -10.33 -6.59 -11.34
N SER A 62 -9.11 -7.11 -11.37
CA SER A 62 -7.91 -6.29 -11.32
C SER A 62 -7.70 -5.60 -12.67
N PRO A 63 -7.30 -4.32 -12.71
CA PRO A 63 -7.04 -3.60 -13.96
C PRO A 63 -5.80 -4.10 -14.72
N SER A 64 -5.00 -4.98 -14.12
CA SER A 64 -3.86 -5.67 -14.74
C SER A 64 -3.59 -7.01 -14.05
N ALA A 65 -2.85 -7.90 -14.73
CA ALA A 65 -2.38 -9.18 -14.19
C ALA A 65 -1.03 -9.09 -13.43
N VAL A 66 -0.51 -7.87 -13.19
CA VAL A 66 0.80 -7.64 -12.53
C VAL A 66 0.79 -6.43 -11.58
N CYS A 67 1.67 -6.44 -10.58
CA CYS A 67 1.65 -5.57 -9.41
C CYS A 67 1.64 -4.06 -9.70
N THR A 68 2.68 -3.52 -10.37
CA THR A 68 2.84 -2.06 -10.55
C THR A 68 1.63 -1.41 -11.27
N PRO A 69 1.18 -1.91 -12.43
CA PRO A 69 -0.03 -1.41 -13.10
C PRO A 69 -1.29 -1.43 -12.23
N THR A 70 -1.50 -2.51 -11.45
CA THR A 70 -2.66 -2.62 -10.54
C THR A 70 -2.62 -1.58 -9.44
N ARG A 71 -1.47 -1.39 -8.81
CA ARG A 71 -1.27 -0.39 -7.74
C ARG A 71 -1.44 1.03 -8.27
N TYR A 72 -0.97 1.31 -9.51
CA TYR A 72 -1.17 2.60 -10.15
C TYR A 72 -2.67 2.88 -10.34
N ALA A 73 -3.41 1.92 -10.90
CA ALA A 73 -4.83 2.09 -11.15
C ALA A 73 -5.64 2.20 -9.85
N ALA A 74 -5.32 1.40 -8.82
CA ALA A 74 -5.96 1.46 -7.51
C ALA A 74 -5.80 2.83 -6.83
N LEU A 75 -4.61 3.43 -6.90
CA LEU A 75 -4.38 4.74 -6.29
C LEU A 75 -4.93 5.89 -7.12
N THR A 76 -4.94 5.80 -8.44
CA THR A 76 -5.28 6.93 -9.32
C THR A 76 -6.71 6.89 -9.87
N GLY A 77 -7.40 5.75 -9.77
CA GLY A 77 -8.69 5.54 -10.42
C GLY A 77 -8.61 5.54 -11.95
N ARG A 78 -7.42 5.34 -12.54
CA ARG A 78 -7.17 5.39 -13.99
C ARG A 78 -6.75 4.05 -14.53
N TYR A 79 -7.15 3.77 -15.76
CA TYR A 79 -6.59 2.64 -16.51
C TYR A 79 -5.06 2.69 -16.56
N CYS A 80 -4.42 1.55 -16.30
CA CYS A 80 -2.98 1.47 -16.12
C CYS A 80 -2.17 1.83 -17.37
N TRP A 81 -2.73 1.66 -18.58
CA TRP A 81 -2.09 2.06 -19.84
C TRP A 81 -1.90 3.57 -19.99
N ARG A 82 -2.56 4.38 -19.14
CA ARG A 82 -2.35 5.83 -19.06
C ARG A 82 -1.06 6.20 -18.31
N SER A 83 -0.45 5.26 -17.58
CA SER A 83 0.88 5.46 -16.98
C SER A 83 1.98 5.42 -18.04
N LYS A 84 3.19 5.88 -17.70
CA LYS A 84 4.38 5.77 -18.58
C LYS A 84 4.94 4.34 -18.69
N LEU A 85 4.57 3.42 -17.78
CA LEU A 85 5.01 2.04 -17.81
C LEU A 85 4.15 1.24 -18.78
N LYS A 86 4.74 0.75 -19.88
CA LYS A 86 4.00 0.05 -20.95
C LYS A 86 4.11 -1.48 -20.89
N ARG A 87 5.02 -2.03 -20.08
CA ARG A 87 5.24 -3.46 -19.94
C ARG A 87 5.88 -3.79 -18.60
N GLY A 88 5.51 -4.93 -18.02
CA GLY A 88 6.13 -5.49 -16.83
C GLY A 88 5.80 -4.69 -15.56
N VAL A 89 6.72 -4.79 -14.59
CA VAL A 89 6.66 -4.11 -13.29
C VAL A 89 7.95 -3.33 -13.07
N LEU A 90 7.92 -2.36 -12.16
CA LEU A 90 9.16 -1.71 -11.71
C LEU A 90 9.98 -2.67 -10.83
N ASN A 91 11.29 -2.49 -10.79
CA ASN A 91 12.10 -3.09 -9.73
C ASN A 91 12.17 -2.12 -8.52
N GLY A 92 12.90 -2.51 -7.48
CA GLY A 92 13.07 -1.68 -6.28
C GLY A 92 13.83 -0.36 -6.51
N TYR A 93 14.50 -0.21 -7.65
CA TYR A 93 15.22 1.01 -8.05
C TYR A 93 14.46 1.87 -9.07
N GLY A 94 13.21 1.49 -9.39
CA GLY A 94 12.43 2.16 -10.43
C GLY A 94 12.18 3.63 -10.11
N ALA A 95 12.32 4.50 -11.11
CA ALA A 95 11.96 5.90 -10.98
C ALA A 95 10.45 6.06 -10.69
N PRO A 96 10.03 7.13 -9.98
CA PRO A 96 8.63 7.37 -9.62
C PRO A 96 7.69 7.26 -10.83
N LEU A 97 6.62 6.48 -10.70
CA LEU A 97 5.63 6.27 -11.75
C LEU A 97 4.49 7.29 -11.72
N LEU A 98 4.10 7.72 -10.51
CA LEU A 98 3.08 8.73 -10.31
C LEU A 98 3.63 10.10 -10.75
N GLU A 99 2.83 10.83 -11.51
CA GLU A 99 3.22 12.16 -11.97
C GLU A 99 3.12 13.19 -10.81
N PRO A 100 3.96 14.25 -10.76
CA PRO A 100 4.04 15.19 -9.62
C PRO A 100 2.75 15.88 -9.17
N ASN A 101 1.67 15.82 -9.96
CA ASN A 101 0.35 16.38 -9.64
C ASN A 101 -0.78 15.37 -9.86
N ARG A 102 -0.46 14.07 -9.90
CA ARG A 102 -1.44 13.02 -10.10
C ARG A 102 -2.28 12.90 -8.83
N GLU A 103 -3.55 13.30 -8.91
CA GLU A 103 -4.49 13.04 -7.82
C GLU A 103 -4.55 11.53 -7.53
N THR A 104 -4.40 11.18 -6.26
CA THR A 104 -4.59 9.82 -5.75
C THR A 104 -5.81 9.78 -4.83
N VAL A 105 -6.32 8.58 -4.56
CA VAL A 105 -7.36 8.36 -3.54
C VAL A 105 -6.92 8.89 -2.17
N ALA A 106 -5.63 8.78 -1.83
CA ALA A 106 -5.09 9.35 -0.60
C ALA A 106 -5.15 10.88 -0.63
N GLY A 107 -4.67 11.53 -1.70
CA GLY A 107 -4.75 12.98 -1.86
C GLY A 107 -6.19 13.51 -1.77
N MET A 108 -7.13 12.80 -2.40
CA MET A 108 -8.55 13.15 -2.39
C MET A 108 -9.16 12.99 -0.99
N LEU A 109 -8.87 11.89 -0.28
CA LEU A 109 -9.35 11.67 1.09
C LEU A 109 -8.73 12.67 2.08
N ARG A 110 -7.43 12.97 1.93
CA ARG A 110 -6.72 13.97 2.74
C ARG A 110 -7.35 15.35 2.61
N LYS A 111 -7.65 15.80 1.39
CA LYS A 111 -8.41 17.06 1.13
C LYS A 111 -9.79 17.06 1.78
N ASN A 112 -10.37 15.88 1.99
CA ASN A 112 -11.66 15.68 2.64
C ASN A 112 -11.55 15.38 4.15
N GLY A 113 -10.42 15.72 4.78
CA GLY A 113 -10.25 15.71 6.23
C GLY A 113 -9.84 14.36 6.83
N TYR A 114 -9.53 13.37 6.00
CA TYR A 114 -8.95 12.11 6.48
C TYR A 114 -7.48 12.29 6.82
N HIS A 115 -7.03 11.57 7.85
CA HIS A 115 -5.62 11.25 7.98
C HIS A 115 -5.30 10.02 7.12
N THR A 116 -4.26 10.09 6.32
CA THR A 116 -3.96 9.07 5.31
C THR A 116 -2.66 8.36 5.62
N SER A 117 -2.67 7.04 5.54
CA SER A 117 -1.54 6.19 5.88
C SER A 117 -1.35 5.08 4.85
N VAL A 118 -0.10 4.76 4.52
CA VAL A 118 0.23 3.53 3.79
C VAL A 118 1.22 2.70 4.60
N VAL A 119 0.94 1.40 4.68
CA VAL A 119 1.87 0.43 5.25
C VAL A 119 2.02 -0.73 4.27
N GLY A 120 3.24 -1.06 3.86
CA GLY A 120 3.50 -2.25 3.03
C GLY A 120 4.15 -1.99 1.68
N LYS A 121 3.84 -2.80 0.67
CA LYS A 121 4.53 -2.78 -0.62
C LYS A 121 4.10 -1.58 -1.47
N TRP A 122 5.03 -0.69 -1.81
CA TRP A 122 4.73 0.48 -2.64
C TRP A 122 4.66 0.15 -4.14
N HIS A 123 5.80 -0.27 -4.71
CA HIS A 123 5.95 -0.75 -6.09
C HIS A 123 5.51 0.22 -7.20
N LEU A 124 5.58 1.52 -6.92
CA LEU A 124 5.31 2.62 -7.87
C LEU A 124 6.53 3.50 -8.14
N GLY A 125 7.72 2.98 -7.82
CA GLY A 125 8.99 3.70 -7.95
C GLY A 125 9.18 4.77 -6.88
N LEU A 126 10.44 5.17 -6.70
CA LEU A 126 10.87 6.10 -5.66
C LEU A 126 11.96 7.03 -6.17
N GLY A 127 11.97 8.27 -5.67
CA GLY A 127 12.95 9.30 -5.99
C GLY A 127 14.22 9.16 -5.17
N TYR A 128 15.01 8.11 -5.41
CA TYR A 128 16.31 7.96 -4.73
C TYR A 128 17.27 9.08 -5.12
N GLN A 129 17.95 9.64 -4.12
CA GLN A 129 19.05 10.57 -4.35
C GLN A 129 20.32 9.78 -4.65
N LYS A 130 21.19 10.38 -5.46
CA LYS A 130 22.46 9.79 -5.86
C LYS A 130 23.63 10.59 -5.31
N ASP A 131 24.73 9.92 -5.00
CA ASP A 131 26.00 10.53 -4.63
C ASP A 131 26.77 11.03 -5.87
N ALA A 132 28.01 11.49 -5.65
CA ALA A 132 28.87 12.01 -6.71
C ALA A 132 29.27 10.95 -7.75
N ASP A 133 29.26 9.66 -7.36
CA ASP A 133 29.60 8.54 -8.23
C ASP A 133 28.36 8.00 -8.99
N GLY A 134 27.18 8.57 -8.70
CA GLY A 134 25.92 8.20 -9.33
C GLY A 134 25.25 6.99 -8.69
N GLU A 135 25.75 6.52 -7.55
CA GLU A 135 25.18 5.44 -6.74
C GLU A 135 24.09 5.98 -5.81
N ILE A 136 23.17 5.12 -5.37
CA ILE A 136 22.10 5.53 -4.46
C ILE A 136 22.69 5.86 -3.09
N ASP A 137 22.46 7.08 -2.63
CA ASP A 137 22.80 7.51 -1.28
C ASP A 137 21.66 7.14 -0.31
N TYR A 138 21.77 5.96 0.30
CA TYR A 138 20.78 5.46 1.26
C TYR A 138 20.73 6.26 2.57
N ALA A 139 21.68 7.16 2.83
CA ALA A 139 21.63 8.03 3.99
C ALA A 139 20.72 9.26 3.76
N ARG A 140 20.36 9.53 2.50
CA ARG A 140 19.49 10.66 2.13
C ARG A 140 18.03 10.22 1.99
N PRO A 141 17.07 11.09 2.34
CA PRO A 141 15.66 10.80 2.14
C PRO A 141 15.33 10.68 0.65
N ILE A 142 14.31 9.90 0.31
CA ILE A 142 13.75 9.92 -1.04
C ILE A 142 13.06 11.27 -1.32
N THR A 143 13.15 11.74 -2.56
CA THR A 143 12.53 13.01 -2.99
C THR A 143 11.09 12.84 -3.46
N ASP A 144 10.71 11.61 -3.82
CA ASP A 144 9.38 11.26 -4.32
C ASP A 144 9.01 9.85 -3.82
N GLY A 145 7.91 9.79 -3.07
CA GLY A 145 7.33 8.59 -2.48
C GLY A 145 5.91 8.84 -1.97
N PRO A 146 5.35 7.97 -1.13
CA PRO A 146 3.95 8.08 -0.72
C PRO A 146 3.57 9.44 -0.12
N ASN A 147 4.47 10.06 0.65
CA ASN A 147 4.20 11.33 1.31
C ASN A 147 4.00 12.49 0.31
N GLN A 148 4.65 12.45 -0.86
CA GLN A 148 4.41 13.40 -1.96
C GLN A 148 3.09 13.11 -2.71
N HIS A 149 2.54 11.90 -2.57
CA HIS A 149 1.34 11.44 -3.28
C HIS A 149 0.11 11.31 -2.38
N GLY A 150 0.05 12.16 -1.34
CA GLY A 150 -1.15 12.38 -0.55
C GLY A 150 -1.28 11.54 0.72
N PHE A 151 -0.24 10.80 1.12
CA PHE A 151 -0.19 10.11 2.40
C PHE A 151 0.46 10.97 3.49
N ASP A 152 -0.18 11.13 4.65
CA ASP A 152 0.38 11.85 5.80
C ASP A 152 1.43 11.01 6.54
N TYR A 153 1.33 9.68 6.46
CA TYR A 153 2.25 8.73 7.06
C TYR A 153 2.56 7.57 6.11
N SER A 154 3.82 7.12 6.07
CA SER A 154 4.22 5.94 5.30
C SER A 154 5.21 5.05 6.04
N PHE A 155 5.02 3.72 5.92
CA PHE A 155 6.02 2.70 6.27
C PHE A 155 5.99 1.59 5.22
N ILE A 156 6.95 1.61 4.30
CA ILE A 156 6.87 0.82 3.07
C ILE A 156 8.15 0.04 2.78
N ILE A 157 8.01 -0.95 1.90
CA ILE A 157 9.11 -1.51 1.11
C ILE A 157 8.98 -1.03 -0.35
N PRO A 158 10.09 -0.88 -1.10
CA PRO A 158 10.06 -0.23 -2.42
C PRO A 158 9.36 -1.06 -3.50
N ALA A 159 9.50 -2.38 -3.47
CA ALA A 159 8.96 -3.31 -4.46
C ALA A 159 8.66 -4.68 -3.82
N SER A 160 8.33 -5.68 -4.65
CA SER A 160 8.24 -7.08 -4.24
C SER A 160 9.54 -7.56 -3.56
N LEU A 161 9.44 -8.55 -2.67
CA LEU A 161 10.59 -9.11 -1.94
C LEU A 161 11.55 -9.94 -2.82
N ASP A 162 11.28 -10.09 -4.12
CA ASP A 162 12.22 -10.61 -5.11
C ASP A 162 13.15 -9.53 -5.70
N PHE A 163 12.88 -8.23 -5.48
CA PHE A 163 13.69 -7.11 -6.00
C PHE A 163 14.44 -6.35 -4.90
N PRO A 164 15.77 -6.19 -5.02
CA PRO A 164 16.48 -5.23 -4.19
C PRO A 164 16.15 -3.78 -4.62
N PRO A 165 16.37 -2.79 -3.74
CA PRO A 165 16.97 -2.93 -2.41
C PRO A 165 15.94 -3.41 -1.37
N TYR A 166 16.41 -4.19 -0.39
CA TYR A 166 15.56 -4.73 0.67
C TYR A 166 15.63 -3.82 1.89
N ILE A 167 14.80 -2.78 1.87
CA ILE A 167 14.82 -1.71 2.87
C ILE A 167 13.41 -1.31 3.30
N TYR A 168 13.26 -0.96 4.57
CA TYR A 168 12.13 -0.20 5.06
C TYR A 168 12.37 1.31 4.89
N ILE A 169 11.32 2.01 4.47
CA ILE A 169 11.29 3.46 4.32
C ILE A 169 10.12 3.98 5.14
N LYS A 170 10.41 4.88 6.06
CA LYS A 170 9.43 5.55 6.92
C LYS A 170 9.42 7.04 6.62
N ASP A 171 8.27 7.57 6.20
CA ASP A 171 8.08 8.99 5.93
C ASP A 171 9.18 9.59 5.02
N GLY A 172 9.54 8.84 3.99
CA GLY A 172 10.60 9.21 3.03
C GLY A 172 12.04 8.99 3.51
N THR A 173 12.24 8.52 4.73
CA THR A 173 13.58 8.23 5.29
C THR A 173 13.81 6.71 5.34
N ILE A 174 14.96 6.26 4.85
CA ILE A 174 15.38 4.87 4.96
C ILE A 174 15.72 4.60 6.43
N THR A 175 15.12 3.59 7.03
CA THR A 175 15.15 3.40 8.50
C THR A 175 16.49 2.94 9.06
N GLU A 176 17.28 2.25 8.24
CA GLU A 176 18.61 1.73 8.55
C GLU A 176 19.43 1.62 7.25
N LEU A 177 20.75 1.78 7.30
CA LEU A 177 21.59 1.61 6.11
C LEU A 177 21.61 0.13 5.67
N PRO A 178 21.50 -0.17 4.37
CA PRO A 178 21.51 -1.53 3.87
C PRO A 178 22.93 -2.10 3.77
N THR A 179 23.53 -2.39 4.93
CA THR A 179 24.93 -2.82 5.07
C THR A 179 25.15 -4.31 4.80
N VAL A 180 24.08 -5.11 4.70
CA VAL A 180 24.18 -6.54 4.40
C VAL A 180 23.82 -6.83 2.95
N LYS A 181 24.46 -7.83 2.36
CA LYS A 181 24.15 -8.32 1.01
C LYS A 181 23.21 -9.51 1.12
N GLN A 182 22.01 -9.37 0.58
CA GLN A 182 21.13 -10.51 0.35
C GLN A 182 21.72 -11.37 -0.77
N PRO A 183 21.97 -12.68 -0.55
CA PRO A 183 22.34 -13.60 -1.62
C PRO A 183 21.15 -13.89 -2.54
N ALA A 184 21.44 -14.21 -3.80
CA ALA A 184 20.43 -14.70 -4.72
C ALA A 184 19.95 -16.09 -4.29
N VAL A 185 18.64 -16.33 -4.34
CA VAL A 185 18.00 -17.61 -4.02
C VAL A 185 17.22 -18.05 -5.25
N ARG A 186 17.46 -19.29 -5.70
CA ARG A 186 16.73 -19.89 -6.84
C ARG A 186 15.32 -20.32 -6.42
N PHE A 187 14.58 -20.94 -7.34
CA PHE A 187 13.31 -21.59 -7.02
C PHE A 187 13.45 -22.49 -5.76
N PRO A 188 12.48 -22.48 -4.82
CA PRO A 188 11.19 -21.78 -4.88
C PRO A 188 11.19 -20.31 -4.41
N GLY A 189 12.25 -19.82 -3.76
CA GLY A 189 12.26 -18.50 -3.11
C GLY A 189 12.52 -17.29 -4.00
N TYR A 190 13.16 -17.45 -5.16
CA TYR A 190 13.32 -16.38 -6.18
C TYR A 190 13.80 -15.01 -5.67
N LEU A 191 14.81 -14.98 -4.80
CA LEU A 191 15.39 -13.71 -4.33
C LEU A 191 16.54 -13.30 -5.25
N ARG A 192 16.63 -12.02 -5.60
CA ARG A 192 17.79 -11.47 -6.34
C ARG A 192 18.85 -11.01 -5.34
N SER A 193 20.11 -11.05 -5.77
CA SER A 193 21.19 -10.50 -4.95
C SER A 193 21.09 -8.98 -4.90
N GLY A 194 21.30 -8.39 -3.72
CA GLY A 194 21.35 -6.94 -3.59
C GLY A 194 21.50 -6.45 -2.15
N PRO A 195 21.61 -5.13 -1.95
CA PRO A 195 21.70 -4.52 -0.63
C PRO A 195 20.41 -4.74 0.18
N ARG A 196 20.57 -5.02 1.47
CA ARG A 196 19.50 -5.28 2.43
C ARG A 196 19.84 -4.65 3.78
N GLN A 197 18.82 -4.17 4.49
CA GLN A 197 18.94 -3.77 5.89
C GLN A 197 19.16 -4.98 6.79
N PRO A 198 20.09 -4.93 7.76
CA PRO A 198 20.22 -5.97 8.78
C PRO A 198 18.88 -6.37 9.41
N GLY A 199 18.05 -5.38 9.76
CA GLY A 199 16.75 -5.59 10.40
C GLY A 199 15.60 -6.06 9.50
N LEU A 200 15.81 -6.22 8.18
CA LEU A 200 14.77 -6.72 7.27
C LEU A 200 15.11 -8.16 6.86
N THR A 201 14.33 -9.12 7.31
CA THR A 201 14.30 -10.50 6.77
C THR A 201 13.04 -10.71 5.93
N MET A 202 13.09 -11.64 4.99
CA MET A 202 11.95 -11.87 4.08
C MET A 202 10.79 -12.53 4.83
N ASP A 203 11.12 -13.41 5.78
CA ASP A 203 10.14 -14.16 6.59
C ASP A 203 9.39 -13.24 7.56
N ASP A 204 10.08 -12.28 8.19
CA ASP A 204 9.46 -11.37 9.16
C ASP A 204 8.77 -10.17 8.50
N CYS A 205 9.00 -9.94 7.20
CA CYS A 205 8.60 -8.70 6.55
C CYS A 205 7.09 -8.45 6.63
N LEU A 206 6.27 -9.46 6.36
CA LEU A 206 4.82 -9.35 6.44
C LEU A 206 4.35 -9.08 7.88
N ASP A 207 4.99 -9.72 8.87
CA ASP A 207 4.65 -9.56 10.28
C ASP A 207 4.98 -8.16 10.76
N ASP A 208 6.12 -7.60 10.38
CA ASP A 208 6.51 -6.25 10.75
C ASP A 208 5.59 -5.20 10.14
N LEU A 209 5.22 -5.37 8.87
CA LEU A 209 4.22 -4.53 8.21
C LEU A 209 2.85 -4.66 8.88
N THR A 210 2.45 -5.86 9.29
CA THR A 210 1.18 -6.11 9.98
C THR A 210 1.16 -5.49 11.38
N LYS A 211 2.26 -5.61 12.13
CA LYS A 211 2.43 -4.95 13.44
C LYS A 211 2.28 -3.44 13.30
N GLU A 212 2.93 -2.85 12.28
CA GLU A 212 2.87 -1.40 12.06
C GLU A 212 1.49 -0.94 11.59
N ALA A 213 0.83 -1.66 10.68
CA ALA A 213 -0.55 -1.39 10.30
C ALA A 213 -1.50 -1.45 11.51
N GLY A 214 -1.34 -2.46 12.37
CA GLY A 214 -2.08 -2.58 13.63
C GLY A 214 -1.81 -1.41 14.59
N ARG A 215 -0.55 -0.93 14.68
CA ARG A 215 -0.20 0.25 15.47
C ARG A 215 -0.90 1.49 14.92
N VAL A 216 -0.84 1.73 13.61
CA VAL A 216 -1.52 2.85 12.95
C VAL A 216 -3.02 2.82 13.25
N ILE A 217 -3.70 1.68 13.09
CA ILE A 217 -5.13 1.55 13.40
C ILE A 217 -5.41 1.91 14.86
N ARG A 218 -4.67 1.32 15.81
CA ARG A 218 -4.85 1.58 17.26
C ARG A 218 -4.64 3.05 17.62
N ASP A 219 -3.66 3.71 17.02
CA ASP A 219 -3.35 5.11 17.31
C ASP A 219 -4.37 6.06 16.66
N ARG A 220 -4.81 5.76 15.44
CA ARG A 220 -5.81 6.57 14.74
C ARG A 220 -7.21 6.42 15.31
N ALA A 221 -7.59 5.23 15.77
CA ALA A 221 -8.88 4.97 16.41
C ALA A 221 -9.11 5.79 17.70
N LYS A 222 -8.04 6.29 18.34
CA LYS A 222 -8.12 7.18 19.52
C LYS A 222 -8.49 8.63 19.15
N ARG A 223 -8.56 8.98 17.86
CA ARG A 223 -8.80 10.35 17.37
C ARG A 223 -10.19 10.46 16.76
N LYS A 224 -10.82 11.64 16.87
CA LYS A 224 -12.11 11.93 16.21
C LYS A 224 -12.00 12.09 14.69
N GLN A 225 -10.81 12.39 14.18
CA GLN A 225 -10.54 12.55 12.75
C GLN A 225 -10.57 11.18 12.05
N PRO A 226 -11.36 11.00 10.97
CA PRO A 226 -11.41 9.75 10.23
C PRO A 226 -10.05 9.42 9.60
N PHE A 227 -9.77 8.14 9.38
CA PHE A 227 -8.52 7.71 8.76
C PHE A 227 -8.72 6.80 7.56
N PHE A 228 -7.76 6.87 6.64
CA PHE A 228 -7.59 5.96 5.52
C PHE A 228 -6.28 5.22 5.67
N LEU A 229 -6.33 3.90 5.76
CA LEU A 229 -5.16 3.04 5.71
C LEU A 229 -5.18 2.23 4.41
N TYR A 230 -4.20 2.48 3.55
CA TYR A 230 -3.87 1.58 2.45
C TYR A 230 -2.86 0.54 2.96
N PHE A 231 -3.24 -0.73 2.98
CA PHE A 231 -2.41 -1.84 3.44
C PHE A 231 -2.12 -2.82 2.29
N PRO A 232 -1.22 -2.44 1.35
CA PRO A 232 -0.74 -3.34 0.32
C PRO A 232 0.18 -4.41 0.90
N LEU A 233 -0.27 -5.65 0.92
CA LEU A 233 0.50 -6.77 1.43
C LEU A 233 1.69 -7.10 0.51
N THR A 234 2.63 -7.85 1.08
CA THR A 234 3.76 -8.50 0.40
C THR A 234 3.49 -9.96 0.08
N ALA A 235 2.35 -10.50 0.53
CA ALA A 235 1.98 -11.91 0.43
C ALA A 235 0.62 -12.07 -0.29
N PRO A 236 0.34 -13.23 -0.89
CA PRO A 236 1.19 -14.44 -1.00
C PRO A 236 2.29 -14.42 -2.09
N HIS A 237 2.68 -13.26 -2.61
CA HIS A 237 3.81 -13.12 -3.54
C HIS A 237 5.07 -13.85 -3.03
N LYS A 238 5.81 -14.43 -3.97
CA LYS A 238 7.04 -15.18 -3.71
C LYS A 238 8.18 -14.30 -3.23
#